data_AF-A0A345PE06-F1
#
_entry.id   AF-A0A345PE06-F1
#
_cell.length_a   1.000
_cell.length_b   1.000
_cell.length_c   1.000
_cell.angle_alpha   90.00
_cell.angle_beta   90.00
_cell.angle_gamma   90.00
#
_symmetry.space_group_name_H-M   'P 1'
#
loop_
_entity.id
_entity.type
_entity.pdbx_description
1 polymer ?
#
loop_
_entity_poly.entity_id
_entity_poly.type
_entity_poly.pdbx_seq_one_letter_code
_entity_poly.pdbx_strand_id
1 'polypeptide(L)'
;MTEKQLPRQLAKNIEWVRETLLEGAEGKLDKESLSVVMLRFLLENDELPIREVLKQFDKTEELQKGTGLFLFRYLIAKKELIIDMTKKIDLSSKVSDLLI
;
A
#
# COMPACT_ATOMS: atom_id res chain seq x y z
N MET A 1 -25.77 1.95 9.49
CA MET A 1 -24.88 3.13 9.44
C MET A 1 -24.94 3.69 8.03
N THR A 2 -25.21 4.99 7.87
CA THR A 2 -25.27 5.64 6.54
C THR A 2 -23.94 6.31 6.23
N GLU A 3 -23.57 6.38 4.95
CA GLU A 3 -22.34 7.01 4.41
C GLU A 3 -22.13 8.47 4.86
N LYS A 4 -23.13 9.10 5.50
CA LYS A 4 -23.15 10.50 5.92
C LYS A 4 -22.31 10.82 7.17
N GLN A 5 -21.68 9.84 7.83
CA GLN A 5 -20.87 10.07 9.04
C GLN A 5 -19.39 9.71 8.91
N LEU A 6 -18.96 9.07 7.82
CA LEU A 6 -17.56 8.74 7.63
C LEU A 6 -16.79 9.98 7.13
N PRO A 7 -15.66 10.37 7.73
CA PRO A 7 -14.82 11.42 7.17
C PRO A 7 -14.51 11.14 5.70
N ARG A 8 -14.71 12.13 4.82
CA ARG A 8 -14.54 11.96 3.36
C ARG A 8 -13.16 11.37 3.00
N GLN A 9 -12.12 11.75 3.73
CA GLN A 9 -10.77 11.21 3.52
C GLN A 9 -10.67 9.73 3.87
N LEU A 10 -11.27 9.31 4.99
CA LEU A 10 -11.34 7.91 5.39
C LEU A 10 -12.07 7.06 4.35
N ALA A 11 -13.22 7.54 3.86
CA ALA A 11 -13.97 6.87 2.79
C ALA A 11 -13.11 6.64 1.54
N LYS A 12 -12.42 7.69 1.07
CA LYS A 12 -11.53 7.63 -0.10
C LYS A 12 -10.37 6.66 0.09
N ASN A 13 -9.73 6.67 1.26
CA ASN A 13 -8.62 5.77 1.53
C ASN A 13 -9.09 4.31 1.62
N ILE A 14 -10.26 4.05 2.23
CA ILE A 14 -10.86 2.72 2.26
C ILE A 14 -11.17 2.22 0.85
N GLU A 15 -11.80 3.05 0.02
CA GLU A 15 -12.08 2.72 -1.37
C GLU A 15 -10.78 2.37 -2.11
N TRP A 16 -9.76 3.22 -1.98
CA TRP A 16 -8.47 3.04 -2.62
C TRP A 16 -7.74 1.76 -2.20
N VAL A 17 -7.78 1.33 -0.94
CA VAL A 17 -7.15 0.06 -0.55
C VAL A 17 -8.03 -1.15 -0.85
N ARG A 18 -9.36 -1.00 -0.81
CA ARG A 18 -10.29 -2.11 -1.06
C ARG A 18 -10.21 -2.65 -2.48
N GLU A 19 -9.90 -1.80 -3.46
CA GLU A 19 -9.72 -2.22 -4.85
C GLU A 19 -8.71 -3.36 -5.03
N THR A 20 -7.69 -3.49 -4.16
CA THR A 20 -6.69 -4.56 -4.26
C THR A 20 -7.17 -5.91 -3.72
N LEU A 21 -8.31 -5.94 -3.04
CA LEU A 21 -8.93 -7.17 -2.52
C LEU A 21 -9.94 -7.78 -3.50
N LEU A 22 -10.30 -7.07 -4.57
CA LEU A 22 -11.25 -7.56 -5.56
C LEU A 22 -10.65 -8.72 -6.37
N GLU A 23 -11.46 -9.73 -6.66
CA GLU A 23 -11.04 -10.84 -7.51
C GLU A 23 -10.58 -10.35 -8.88
N GLY A 24 -9.44 -10.87 -9.35
CA GLY A 24 -8.85 -10.50 -10.64
C GLY A 24 -8.04 -9.19 -10.61
N ALA A 25 -8.02 -8.45 -9.50
CA ALA A 25 -7.19 -7.24 -9.37
C ALA A 25 -5.69 -7.54 -9.49
N GLU A 26 -5.26 -8.75 -9.10
CA GLU A 26 -3.87 -9.22 -9.22
C GLU A 26 -3.49 -9.80 -10.59
N GLY A 27 -4.44 -10.09 -11.48
CA GLY A 27 -4.17 -10.84 -12.70
C GLY A 27 -3.50 -12.21 -12.40
N LYS A 28 -2.21 -12.36 -12.77
CA LYS A 28 -1.40 -13.56 -12.50
C LYS A 28 -0.37 -13.39 -11.37
N LEU A 29 -0.40 -12.25 -10.66
CA LEU A 29 0.55 -11.93 -9.61
C LEU A 29 0.29 -12.80 -8.37
N ASP A 30 1.33 -13.43 -7.83
CA ASP A 30 1.27 -14.06 -6.50
C ASP A 30 1.36 -12.97 -5.41
N LYS A 31 0.24 -12.26 -5.22
CA LYS A 31 0.19 -11.10 -4.33
C LYS A 31 0.43 -11.46 -2.86
N GLU A 32 0.06 -12.65 -2.41
CA GLU A 32 0.22 -13.04 -1.01
C GLU A 32 1.72 -13.18 -0.69
N SER A 33 2.47 -13.97 -1.46
CA SER A 33 3.91 -14.12 -1.26
C SER A 33 4.67 -12.81 -1.45
N LEU A 34 4.36 -12.07 -2.53
CA LEU A 34 5.05 -10.82 -2.83
C LEU A 34 4.73 -9.71 -1.83
N SER A 35 3.56 -9.73 -1.19
CA SER A 35 3.23 -8.75 -0.15
C SER A 35 4.12 -8.91 1.09
N VAL A 36 4.49 -10.15 1.46
CA VAL A 36 5.43 -10.41 2.55
C VAL A 36 6.82 -9.87 2.22
N VAL A 37 7.29 -10.10 0.99
CA VAL A 37 8.58 -9.54 0.51
C VAL A 37 8.52 -8.02 0.50
N MET A 38 7.41 -7.43 0.03
CA MET A 38 7.18 -5.99 0.02
C MET A 38 7.21 -5.38 1.43
N LEU A 39 6.59 -6.03 2.41
CA LEU A 39 6.62 -5.58 3.80
C LEU A 39 8.06 -5.55 4.35
N ARG A 40 8.82 -6.62 4.13
CA ARG A 40 10.25 -6.66 4.49
C ARG A 40 11.03 -5.54 3.82
N PHE A 41 10.82 -5.33 2.52
CA PHE A 41 11.50 -4.30 1.74
C PHE A 41 11.19 -2.88 2.23
N LEU A 42 9.94 -2.61 2.64
CA LEU A 42 9.55 -1.34 3.27
C LEU A 42 10.30 -1.08 4.58
N LEU A 43 10.41 -2.11 5.43
CA LEU A 43 11.09 -2.02 6.73
C LEU A 43 12.62 -1.84 6.58
N GLU A 44 13.23 -2.45 5.56
CA GLU A 44 14.67 -2.30 5.29
C GLU A 44 15.04 -0.93 4.69
N ASN A 45 14.05 -0.17 4.20
CA ASN A 45 14.24 1.10 3.50
C ASN A 45 13.38 2.21 4.13
N ASP A 46 13.17 2.16 5.44
CA ASP A 46 12.14 2.95 6.12
C ASP A 46 12.40 4.47 6.08
N GLU A 47 13.66 4.86 5.98
CA GLU A 47 14.12 6.25 5.86
C GLU A 47 13.97 6.86 4.46
N LEU A 48 13.61 6.06 3.45
CA LEU A 48 13.40 6.54 2.08
C LEU A 48 11.94 6.97 1.84
N PRO A 49 11.70 7.92 0.92
CA PRO A 49 10.34 8.24 0.50
C PRO A 49 9.64 7.00 -0.07
N ILE A 50 8.39 6.76 0.34
CA ILE A 50 7.64 5.56 -0.05
C ILE A 50 7.67 5.35 -1.55
N ARG A 51 7.39 6.40 -2.35
CA ARG A 51 7.40 6.33 -3.81
C ARG A 51 8.72 5.80 -4.40
N GLU A 52 9.85 6.06 -3.75
CA GLU A 52 11.15 5.57 -4.21
C GLU A 52 11.33 4.11 -3.82
N VAL A 53 10.93 3.72 -2.61
CA VAL A 53 10.89 2.31 -2.18
C VAL A 53 10.03 1.47 -3.12
N LEU A 54 8.83 1.94 -3.48
CA LEU A 54 7.93 1.23 -4.41
C LEU A 54 8.56 1.02 -5.79
N LYS A 55 9.22 2.06 -6.34
CA LYS A 55 9.89 1.97 -7.65
C LYS A 55 11.11 1.05 -7.59
N GLN A 56 11.86 1.08 -6.50
CA GLN A 56 13.01 0.21 -6.31
C GLN A 56 12.55 -1.24 -6.20
N PHE A 57 11.48 -1.52 -5.47
CA PHE A 57 10.88 -2.85 -5.39
C PHE A 57 10.49 -3.40 -6.76
N ASP A 58 9.74 -2.61 -7.55
CA ASP A 58 9.37 -3.00 -8.93
C ASP A 58 10.59 -3.39 -9.77
N LYS A 59 11.70 -2.66 -9.62
CA LYS A 59 12.93 -2.90 -10.37
C LYS A 59 13.70 -4.13 -9.85
N THR A 60 13.82 -4.28 -8.53
CA THR A 60 14.58 -5.35 -7.89
C THR A 60 13.94 -6.71 -8.12
N GLU A 61 12.61 -6.78 -8.08
CA GLU A 61 11.85 -8.01 -8.28
C GLU A 61 11.47 -8.25 -9.76
N GLU A 62 11.99 -7.43 -10.68
CA GLU A 62 11.70 -7.49 -12.13
C GLU A 62 10.19 -7.46 -12.47
N LEU A 63 9.42 -6.69 -11.70
CA LEU A 63 7.98 -6.60 -11.81
C LEU A 63 7.54 -5.48 -12.76
N GLN A 64 6.31 -5.58 -13.25
CA GLN A 64 5.68 -4.50 -13.99
C GLN A 64 5.60 -3.23 -13.12
N LYS A 65 5.92 -2.08 -13.71
CA LYS A 65 5.79 -0.78 -13.05
C LYS A 65 4.39 -0.59 -12.44
N GLY A 66 4.35 -0.27 -11.15
CA GLY A 66 3.12 -0.07 -10.36
C GLY A 66 2.75 -1.26 -9.48
N THR A 67 3.44 -2.40 -9.61
CA THR A 67 3.19 -3.59 -8.78
C THR A 67 3.45 -3.33 -7.30
N GLY A 68 4.54 -2.63 -6.96
CA GLY A 68 4.88 -2.26 -5.59
C GLY A 68 3.82 -1.38 -4.96
N LEU A 69 3.21 -0.46 -5.72
CA LEU A 69 2.08 0.35 -5.23
C LEU A 69 0.84 -0.50 -4.98
N PHE A 70 0.56 -1.47 -5.84
CA PHE A 70 -0.52 -2.42 -5.64
C PHE A 70 -0.30 -3.24 -4.37
N LEU A 71 0.90 -3.80 -4.17
CA LEU A 71 1.23 -4.61 -2.98
C LEU A 71 1.21 -3.76 -1.70
N PHE A 72 1.69 -2.52 -1.74
CA PHE A 72 1.59 -1.60 -0.62
C PHE A 72 0.13 -1.33 -0.20
N ARG A 73 -0.74 -1.04 -1.17
CA ARG A 73 -2.19 -0.89 -0.94
C ARG A 73 -2.80 -2.17 -0.36
N TYR A 74 -2.39 -3.32 -0.88
CA TYR A 74 -2.84 -4.63 -0.43
C TYR A 74 -2.48 -4.91 1.02
N LEU A 75 -1.24 -4.60 1.45
CA LEU A 75 -0.81 -4.71 2.85
C LEU A 75 -1.65 -3.85 3.79
N ILE A 76 -2.00 -2.62 3.39
CA ILE A 76 -2.89 -1.75 4.17
C ILE A 76 -4.30 -2.35 4.23
N ALA A 77 -4.82 -2.86 3.10
CA ALA A 77 -6.14 -3.48 3.03
C ALA A 77 -6.24 -4.73 3.94
N LYS A 78 -5.16 -5.49 4.04
CA LYS A 78 -5.02 -6.67 4.91
C LYS A 78 -4.74 -6.31 6.38
N LYS A 79 -4.52 -5.03 6.68
CA LYS A 79 -4.12 -4.51 8.00
C LYS A 79 -2.77 -5.04 8.48
N GLU A 80 -1.93 -5.51 7.56
CA GLU A 80 -0.53 -5.87 7.83
C GLU A 80 0.36 -4.63 7.89
N LEU A 81 -0.07 -3.55 7.22
CA LEU A 81 0.49 -2.21 7.36
C LEU A 81 -0.55 -1.26 7.96
N ILE A 82 -0.29 -0.74 9.16
CA ILE A 82 -1.19 0.17 9.87
C ILE A 82 -0.78 1.62 9.62
N ILE A 83 -1.71 2.42 9.11
CA ILE A 83 -1.50 3.84 8.80
C ILE A 83 -2.69 4.68 9.24
N ASP A 84 -2.51 6.00 9.35
CA ASP A 84 -3.62 6.92 9.66
C ASP A 84 -4.54 7.11 8.44
N MET A 85 -5.57 6.26 8.36
CA MET A 85 -6.55 6.31 7.26
C MET A 85 -7.42 7.57 7.27
N THR A 86 -7.37 8.42 8.31
CA THR A 86 -8.09 9.70 8.33
C THR A 86 -7.34 10.83 7.61
N LYS A 87 -6.03 10.64 7.37
CA LYS A 87 -5.17 11.60 6.66
C LYS A 87 -4.98 11.20 5.20
N LYS A 88 -4.52 12.15 4.39
CA LYS A 88 -4.10 11.84 3.01
C LYS A 88 -2.85 10.96 3.07
N ILE A 89 -2.85 9.87 2.31
CA ILE A 89 -1.68 9.01 2.14
C ILE A 89 -0.68 9.74 1.25
N ASP A 90 0.45 10.13 1.82
CA ASP A 90 1.50 10.88 1.12
C ASP A 90 2.67 9.96 0.75
N LEU A 91 2.75 9.56 -0.51
CA LEU A 91 3.84 8.70 -0.99
C LEU A 91 5.20 9.44 -1.06
N SER A 92 5.25 10.73 -0.76
CA SER A 92 6.50 11.50 -0.67
C SER A 92 7.10 11.53 0.74
N SER A 93 6.35 11.12 1.77
CA SER A 93 6.88 10.94 3.12
C SER A 93 7.76 9.70 3.21
N LYS A 94 8.57 9.61 4.26
CA LYS A 94 9.30 8.38 4.57
C LYS A 94 8.32 7.28 4.95
N VAL A 95 8.75 6.03 4.87
CA VAL A 95 7.95 4.90 5.34
C VAL A 95 7.74 5.02 6.84
N SER A 96 8.79 5.34 7.60
CA SER A 96 8.73 5.49 9.06
C SER A 96 7.75 6.58 9.53
N ASP A 97 7.55 7.63 8.73
CA ASP A 97 6.59 8.71 9.03
C ASP A 97 5.11 8.29 8.89
N LEU A 98 4.84 7.23 8.12
CA LEU A 98 3.48 6.80 7.78
C LEU A 98 2.92 5.74 8.73
N LEU A 99 3.81 4.95 9.35
CA LEU A 99 3.44 3.85 10.23
C LEU A 99 3.03 4.37 11.61
N ILE A 100 2.03 3.71 12.21
CA ILE A 100 1.56 3.97 13.59
C ILE A 100 1.94 2.80 14.49
#